data_AF-A0A5D0HWR5-F1
#
_entry.id   AF-A0A5D0HWR5-F1
#
_cell.length_a   1.000
_cell.length_b   1.000
_cell.length_c   1.000
_cell.angle_alpha   90.00
_cell.angle_beta   90.00
_cell.angle_gamma   90.00
#
_symmetry.space_group_name_H-M   'P 1'
#
loop_
_entity.id
_entity.type
_entity.pdbx_description
1 polymer ?
#
loop_
_entity_poly.entity_id
_entity_poly.type
_entity_poly.pdbx_seq_one_letter_code
_entity_poly.pdbx_strand_id
1 'polypeptide(L)'
;QALFFADNNKLEAIWTIIPVIVLAGLIIYGLNTWINIMGVDESDDPIVVELYAQQFNWKARYAGADNTLGKANVRLIDLDRANILGLDEADP
;
A
#
# COMPACT_ATOMS: atom_id res chain seq x y z
N GLN A 1 42.86 -42.90 -7.98
CA GLN A 1 41.41 -43.19 -7.91
C GLN A 1 40.70 -41.87 -7.66
N ALA A 2 39.62 -41.58 -8.39
CA ALA A 2 38.79 -40.42 -8.10
C ALA A 2 38.00 -40.70 -6.82
N LEU A 3 38.22 -39.88 -5.78
CA LEU A 3 37.44 -39.92 -4.54
C LEU A 3 36.10 -39.26 -4.81
N PHE A 4 35.07 -40.06 -5.09
CA PHE A 4 33.71 -39.60 -5.22
C PHE A 4 33.10 -39.50 -3.81
N PHE A 5 33.01 -38.28 -3.27
CA PHE A 5 32.23 -38.03 -2.06
C PHE A 5 30.77 -37.87 -2.49
N ALA A 6 30.02 -38.97 -2.48
CA ALA A 6 28.62 -38.97 -2.91
C ALA A 6 27.75 -38.12 -1.97
N ASP A 7 27.94 -38.24 -0.65
CA ASP A 7 26.99 -37.74 0.32
C ASP A 7 27.70 -37.19 1.57
N ASN A 8 27.29 -36.01 2.04
CA ASN A 8 27.70 -35.48 3.34
C ASN A 8 26.50 -34.81 4.02
N ASN A 9 25.75 -35.62 4.77
CA ASN A 9 24.55 -35.19 5.49
C ASN A 9 24.79 -33.97 6.40
N LYS A 10 26.02 -33.78 6.92
CA LYS A 10 26.35 -32.63 7.75
C LYS A 10 26.46 -31.35 6.93
N LEU A 11 27.08 -31.42 5.75
CA LEU A 11 27.18 -30.28 4.83
C LEU A 11 25.80 -29.94 4.27
N GLU A 12 24.98 -30.96 4.01
CA GLU A 12 23.61 -30.82 3.56
C GLU A 12 22.67 -30.16 4.57
N ALA A 13 22.79 -30.54 5.84
CA ALA A 13 22.07 -29.88 6.91
C ALA A 13 22.45 -28.40 7.00
N ILE A 14 23.74 -28.06 6.91
CA ILE A 14 24.21 -26.67 7.00
C ILE A 14 23.66 -25.82 5.85
N TRP A 15 23.79 -26.28 4.60
CA TRP A 15 23.32 -25.50 3.45
C TRP A 15 21.80 -25.45 3.32
N THR A 16 21.05 -26.30 4.04
CA THR A 16 19.59 -26.26 4.06
C THR A 16 19.07 -25.38 5.20
N ILE A 17 19.65 -25.51 6.40
CA ILE A 17 19.18 -24.81 7.60
C ILE A 17 19.51 -23.31 7.52
N ILE A 18 20.71 -22.95 7.03
CA ILE A 18 21.11 -21.54 6.97
C ILE A 18 20.14 -20.73 6.08
N PRO A 19 19.83 -21.14 4.84
CA PRO A 19 18.84 -20.43 4.04
C PRO A 19 17.46 -20.38 4.68
N VAL A 20 17.00 -21.46 5.33
CA VAL A 20 15.70 -21.48 6.02
C VAL A 20 15.63 -20.42 7.12
N ILE A 21 16.66 -20.31 7.97
CA ILE A 21 16.69 -19.32 9.06
C ILE A 21 16.77 -17.90 8.50
N VAL A 22 17.63 -17.67 7.50
CA VAL A 22 17.78 -16.34 6.87
C VAL A 22 16.46 -15.89 6.24
N LEU A 23 15.82 -16.76 5.46
CA LEU A 23 14.54 -16.45 4.82
C LEU A 23 13.42 -16.24 5.84
N ALA A 24 13.35 -17.07 6.89
CA ALA A 24 12.38 -16.88 7.96
C ALA A 24 12.55 -15.51 8.64
N GLY A 25 13.80 -15.12 8.93
CA GLY A 25 14.10 -13.80 9.49
C GLY A 25 13.67 -12.65 8.57
N LEU A 26 13.99 -12.73 7.28
CA LEU A 26 13.60 -11.73 6.28
C LEU A 26 12.07 -11.62 6.12
N ILE A 27 11.35 -12.75 6.13
CA ILE A 27 9.89 -12.78 6.03
C ILE A 27 9.26 -12.13 7.25
N ILE A 28 9.69 -12.49 8.46
CA ILE A 28 9.15 -11.92 9.70
C ILE A 28 9.40 -10.40 9.72
N TYR A 29 10.61 -9.97 9.36
CA TYR A 29 10.94 -8.56 9.26
C TYR A 29 10.08 -7.82 8.22
N GLY A 30 9.94 -8.40 7.03
CA GLY A 30 9.13 -7.85 5.95
C GLY A 30 7.65 -7.73 6.32
N LEU A 31 7.10 -8.76 6.99
CA LEU A 31 5.72 -8.75 7.47
C LEU A 31 5.49 -7.68 8.54
N ASN A 32 6.37 -7.56 9.53
CA ASN A 32 6.27 -6.50 10.54
C ASN A 32 6.32 -5.10 9.90
N THR A 33 7.21 -4.90 8.94
CA THR A 33 7.31 -3.64 8.18
C THR A 33 6.03 -3.37 7.40
N TRP A 34 5.48 -4.38 6.74
CA TRP A 34 4.21 -4.25 6.00
C TRP A 34 3.04 -3.90 6.93
N ILE A 35 2.92 -4.56 8.08
CA ILE A 35 1.89 -4.25 9.09
C ILE A 35 2.02 -2.80 9.56
N ASN A 36 3.23 -2.35 9.89
CA ASN A 36 3.47 -0.99 10.36
C ASN A 36 3.17 0.07 9.29
N ILE A 37 3.42 -0.21 8.01
CA ILE A 37 3.15 0.73 6.92
C ILE A 37 1.66 0.77 6.55
N MET A 38 1.01 -0.39 6.51
CA MET A 38 -0.39 -0.50 6.11
C MET A 38 -1.36 -0.21 7.27
N GLY A 39 -0.89 -0.31 8.51
CA GLY A 39 -1.60 0.17 9.68
C GLY A 39 -1.60 1.68 9.71
N VAL A 40 -2.59 2.29 9.05
CA VAL A 40 -2.81 3.74 9.10
C VAL A 40 -3.15 4.12 10.54
N ASP A 41 -2.35 5.00 11.13
CA ASP A 41 -2.63 5.57 12.44
C ASP A 41 -3.57 6.77 12.27
N GLU A 42 -4.81 6.62 12.74
CA GLU A 42 -5.81 7.68 12.73
C GLU A 42 -5.71 8.59 13.97
N SER A 43 -4.82 8.30 14.92
CA SER A 43 -4.73 9.04 16.18
C SER A 43 -4.08 10.42 16.06
N ASP A 44 -3.32 10.66 14.99
CA ASP A 44 -2.64 11.93 14.71
C ASP A 44 -3.51 12.93 13.89
N ASP A 45 -4.83 12.71 13.80
CA ASP A 45 -5.78 13.51 13.00
C ASP A 45 -5.26 13.81 11.57
N PRO A 46 -4.97 12.78 10.77
CA PRO A 46 -4.41 12.96 9.44
C PRO A 46 -5.42 13.63 8.49
N ILE A 47 -4.94 14.55 7.66
CA ILE A 47 -5.78 15.19 6.63
C ILE A 47 -6.10 14.16 5.53
N VAL A 48 -7.38 13.94 5.28
CA VAL A 48 -7.84 13.08 4.17
C VAL A 48 -7.68 13.83 2.84
N VAL A 49 -7.02 13.20 1.87
CA VAL A 49 -6.82 13.72 0.51
C VAL A 49 -7.30 12.69 -0.50
N GLU A 50 -8.17 13.09 -1.42
CA GLU A 50 -8.61 12.24 -2.51
C GLU A 50 -7.91 12.63 -3.82
N LEU A 51 -7.37 11.64 -4.52
CA LEU A 51 -6.62 11.82 -5.76
C LEU A 51 -7.30 11.09 -6.92
N TYR A 52 -7.72 11.83 -7.93
CA TYR A 52 -8.22 11.28 -9.19
C TYR A 52 -7.12 11.25 -10.25
N ALA A 53 -6.86 10.05 -10.77
CA ALA A 53 -6.01 9.83 -11.93
C ALA A 53 -6.81 10.04 -13.22
N GLN A 54 -6.33 10.91 -14.11
CA GLN A 54 -6.89 11.15 -15.44
C GLN A 54 -5.79 10.99 -16.50
N GLN A 55 -6.14 10.79 -17.78
CA GLN A 55 -5.13 10.65 -18.83
C GLN A 55 -4.25 11.93 -18.89
N PHE A 56 -2.95 11.78 -18.63
CA PHE A 56 -1.98 12.89 -18.51
C PHE A 56 -2.35 13.98 -17.49
N ASN A 57 -3.17 13.68 -16.48
CA ASN A 57 -3.55 14.68 -15.48
C ASN A 57 -3.83 14.02 -14.11
N TRP A 58 -3.62 14.78 -13.05
CA TRP A 58 -3.90 14.38 -11.67
C TRP A 58 -4.67 15.50 -10.99
N LYS A 59 -5.76 15.16 -10.31
CA LYS A 59 -6.57 16.12 -9.56
C LYS A 59 -6.69 15.66 -8.12
N ALA A 60 -6.18 16.47 -7.19
CA ALA A 60 -6.29 16.22 -5.76
C ALA A 60 -7.35 17.14 -5.15
N ARG A 61 -8.12 16.63 -4.18
CA ARG A 61 -8.98 17.44 -3.30
C ARG A 61 -8.69 17.14 -1.83
N TYR A 62 -8.72 18.20 -1.03
CA TYR A 62 -8.50 18.14 0.42
C TYR A 62 -9.84 18.01 1.15
N ALA A 63 -9.85 17.33 2.29
CA ALA A 63 -11.00 17.31 3.18
C ALA A 63 -11.33 18.70 3.73
N GLY A 64 -12.60 18.90 4.10
CA GLY A 64 -13.09 20.13 4.70
C GLY A 64 -12.54 20.37 6.11
N ALA A 65 -13.01 21.43 6.77
CA ALA A 65 -12.65 21.74 8.15
C ALA A 65 -13.13 20.66 9.16
N ASP A 66 -14.03 19.79 8.71
CA ASP A 66 -14.56 18.63 9.42
C ASP A 66 -13.78 17.32 9.14
N ASN A 67 -12.69 17.41 8.36
CA ASN A 67 -11.87 16.28 7.87
C ASN A 67 -12.70 15.23 7.09
N THR A 68 -13.83 15.62 6.51
CA THR A 68 -14.62 14.77 5.62
C THR A 68 -14.56 15.26 4.17
N LEU A 69 -14.76 14.33 3.24
CA LEU A 69 -14.88 14.63 1.81
C LEU A 69 -16.36 14.80 1.48
N GLY A 70 -16.73 15.94 0.89
CA GLY A 70 -18.08 16.15 0.37
C GLY A 70 -18.47 15.06 -0.64
N LYS A 71 -19.74 14.64 -0.61
CA LYS A 71 -20.26 13.56 -1.46
C LYS A 71 -19.97 13.86 -2.92
N ALA A 72 -19.38 12.88 -3.61
CA ALA A 72 -19.17 12.93 -5.04
C ALA A 72 -19.89 11.76 -5.71
N ASN A 73 -20.53 12.01 -6.86
CA ASN A 73 -21.21 10.98 -7.62
C ASN A 73 -20.89 11.15 -9.11
N VAL A 74 -20.59 10.04 -9.79
CA VAL A 74 -20.29 10.02 -11.24
C VAL A 74 -21.44 10.62 -12.06
N ARG A 75 -22.69 10.53 -11.57
CA ARG A 75 -23.87 11.13 -12.22
C ARG A 75 -23.95 12.65 -12.12
N LEU A 76 -23.16 13.26 -11.23
CA LEU A 76 -23.06 14.70 -11.04
C LEU A 76 -21.91 15.30 -11.85
N ILE A 77 -21.13 14.48 -12.58
CA ILE A 77 -20.06 14.96 -13.44
C ILE A 77 -20.68 15.79 -14.57
N ASP A 78 -20.42 17.09 -14.54
CA ASP A 78 -20.90 18.05 -15.52
C ASP A 78 -19.71 18.84 -16.07
N LEU A 79 -19.37 18.60 -17.34
CA LEU A 79 -18.27 19.29 -18.01
C LEU A 79 -18.64 20.73 -18.38
N ASP A 80 -19.92 21.05 -18.58
CA ASP A 80 -20.39 22.38 -18.96
C ASP A 80 -20.37 23.35 -17.77
N ARG A 81 -20.49 22.82 -16.55
CA ARG A 81 -20.39 23.58 -15.28
C ARG A 81 -19.04 23.47 -14.59
N ALA A 82 -18.03 22.90 -15.26
CA ALA A 82 -16.71 22.62 -14.67
C ALA A 82 -16.76 21.72 -13.41
N ASN A 83 -17.85 20.99 -13.16
CA ASN A 83 -17.95 19.97 -12.11
C ASN A 83 -17.46 18.62 -12.63
N ILE A 84 -16.21 18.62 -13.06
CA ILE A 84 -15.46 17.46 -13.57
C ILE A 84 -15.25 16.35 -12.53
N LEU A 85 -15.48 16.63 -11.24
CA LEU A 85 -15.33 15.69 -10.13
C LEU A 85 -16.66 15.16 -9.61
N GLY A 86 -17.80 15.70 -10.08
CA GLY A 86 -19.13 15.28 -9.65
C GLY A 86 -19.43 15.56 -8.19
N LEU A 87 -18.89 16.67 -7.66
CA LEU A 87 -19.15 17.15 -6.30
C LEU A 87 -20.63 17.52 -6.15
N ASP A 88 -21.26 17.08 -5.07
CA ASP A 88 -22.62 17.52 -4.71
C ASP A 88 -22.55 18.91 -4.06
N GLU A 89 -22.97 19.95 -4.79
CA GLU A 89 -22.98 21.34 -4.31
C GLU A 89 -24.02 21.58 -3.19
N ALA A 90 -24.89 20.61 -2.91
CA ALA A 90 -25.87 20.68 -1.84
C ALA A 90 -25.41 20.00 -0.54
N ASP A 91 -24.21 19.40 -0.53
CA ASP A 91 -23.61 18.86 0.69
C ASP A 91 -22.95 20.01 1.49
N PRO A 92 -23.36 20.24 2.75
CA PRO A 92 -22.90 21.38 3.56
C PRO A 92 -21.44 21.26 4.01
#